data_AF-A0A349GBV8-F1
#
_entry.id   AF-A0A349GBV8-F1
#
_cell.length_a   1.000
_cell.length_b   1.000
_cell.length_c   1.000
_cell.angle_alpha   90.00
_cell.angle_beta   90.00
_cell.angle_gamma   90.00
#
_symmetry.space_group_name_H-M   'P 1'
#
loop_
_entity.id
_entity.type
_entity.pdbx_description
1 polymer ?
#
loop_
_entity_poly.entity_id
_entity_poly.type
_entity_poly.pdbx_seq_one_letter_code
_entity_poly.pdbx_strand_id
1 'polypeptide(L)'
;MEQIKLSFCKSMHSVFKIYESSRHSLFSEHLEIHMIELPKIEAYNKDIDNPLLVRWMEFLNVRSERDMEDLKIKYDLPDEILIALEELDKLSQDPNMRMEALNKEMWIRDQIDMINMVKEAKNIMTEANKIKTEAESKMIEAENKMIEAENKLIKTAKNLKELGFDIELIKYTTGLDIETIKNL
;
A
#
# COMPACT_ATOMS: atom_id res chain seq x y z
N MET A 1 -13.00 -2.58 4.81
CA MET A 1 -13.57 -1.24 5.05
C MET A 1 -13.18 -0.38 3.87
N GLU A 2 -14.11 -0.10 2.96
CA GLU A 2 -13.90 0.87 1.89
C GLU A 2 -13.73 2.25 2.52
N GLN A 3 -12.57 2.87 2.30
CA GLN A 3 -12.37 4.26 2.65
C GLN A 3 -13.31 5.12 1.81
N ILE A 4 -14.01 6.05 2.45
CA ILE A 4 -14.77 7.09 1.75
C ILE A 4 -13.76 7.93 0.94
N LYS A 5 -13.61 7.62 -0.36
CA LYS A 5 -12.73 8.33 -1.28
C LYS A 5 -13.43 9.60 -1.76
N LEU A 6 -13.13 10.72 -1.11
CA LEU A 6 -13.68 12.04 -1.46
C LEU A 6 -12.81 12.83 -2.45
N SER A 7 -11.81 12.18 -3.02
CA SER A 7 -10.82 12.74 -3.94
C SER A 7 -11.38 13.28 -5.27
N PHE A 8 -12.69 13.31 -5.47
CA PHE A 8 -13.32 13.76 -6.73
C PHE A 8 -13.88 15.19 -6.70
N CYS A 9 -14.10 15.80 -5.52
CA CYS A 9 -14.62 17.16 -5.46
C CYS A 9 -13.49 18.19 -5.56
N LYS A 10 -13.63 19.20 -6.44
CA LYS A 10 -12.69 20.32 -6.54
C LYS A 10 -12.84 21.30 -5.37
N SER A 11 -14.03 21.36 -4.76
CA SER A 11 -14.32 22.21 -3.61
C SER A 11 -13.71 21.63 -2.33
N MET A 12 -13.21 22.51 -1.47
CA MET A 12 -12.70 22.18 -0.13
C MET A 12 -13.85 21.92 0.87
N HIS A 13 -15.02 22.48 0.64
CA HIS A 13 -16.20 22.34 1.50
C HIS A 13 -17.35 21.70 0.73
N SER A 14 -17.88 20.61 1.29
CA SER A 14 -19.05 19.91 0.78
C SER A 14 -20.14 19.87 1.84
N VAL A 15 -21.36 20.19 1.45
CA VAL A 15 -22.54 20.11 2.32
C VAL A 15 -23.42 18.98 1.82
N PHE A 16 -23.66 17.99 2.68
CA PHE A 16 -24.52 16.87 2.39
C PHE A 16 -25.84 17.01 3.12
N LYS A 17 -26.93 16.99 2.35
CA LYS A 17 -28.29 16.92 2.87
C LYS A 17 -28.83 15.50 2.76
N ILE A 18 -29.71 15.12 3.68
CA ILE A 18 -30.31 13.78 3.69
C ILE A 18 -31.60 13.78 2.87
N TYR A 19 -31.69 12.88 1.91
CA TYR A 19 -32.88 12.66 1.07
C TYR A 19 -33.41 11.23 1.25
N GLU A 20 -34.72 11.07 1.19
CA GLU A 20 -35.36 9.75 1.16
C GLU A 20 -35.09 9.08 -0.19
N SER A 21 -34.63 7.83 -0.17
CA SER A 21 -34.07 7.16 -1.36
C SER A 21 -35.06 6.94 -2.50
N SER A 22 -36.35 6.76 -2.21
CA SER A 22 -37.36 6.43 -3.23
C SER A 22 -37.88 7.69 -3.92
N ARG A 23 -38.38 8.64 -3.12
CA ARG A 23 -39.03 9.86 -3.62
C ARG A 23 -38.06 11.02 -3.79
N HIS A 24 -36.81 10.87 -3.36
CA HIS A 24 -35.80 11.92 -3.37
C HIS A 24 -36.27 13.22 -2.69
N SER A 25 -37.20 13.09 -1.75
CA SER A 25 -37.67 14.22 -0.95
C SER A 25 -36.70 14.49 0.18
N LEU A 26 -36.43 15.76 0.46
CA LEU A 26 -35.60 16.16 1.58
C LEU A 26 -36.17 15.60 2.88
N PHE A 27 -35.33 14.94 3.68
CA PHE A 27 -35.74 14.39 4.96
C PHE A 27 -35.98 15.51 5.99
N SER A 28 -35.04 16.46 6.11
CA SER A 28 -35.13 17.60 7.01
C SER A 28 -34.10 18.69 6.65
N GLU A 29 -34.44 19.96 6.87
CA GLU A 29 -33.50 21.10 6.84
C GLU A 29 -32.72 21.24 8.17
N HIS A 30 -33.07 20.46 9.20
CA HIS A 30 -32.40 20.53 10.52
C HIS A 30 -31.12 19.69 10.61
N LEU A 31 -30.77 18.95 9.55
CA LEU A 31 -29.61 18.07 9.54
C LEU A 31 -28.83 18.20 8.24
N GLU A 32 -27.64 18.78 8.34
CA GLU A 32 -26.66 18.89 7.28
C GLU A 32 -25.32 18.31 7.78
N ILE A 33 -24.62 17.59 6.91
CA ILE A 33 -23.26 17.11 7.19
C ILE A 33 -22.29 17.99 6.41
N HIS A 34 -21.45 18.72 7.14
CA HIS A 34 -20.40 19.54 6.56
C HIS A 34 -19.11 18.73 6.55
N MET A 35 -18.54 18.60 5.37
CA MET A 35 -17.27 17.92 5.18
C MET A 35 -16.26 18.90 4.60
N ILE A 36 -15.09 18.95 5.24
CA ILE A 36 -14.09 19.95 4.96
C ILE A 36 -12.73 19.27 4.79
N GLU A 37 -12.01 19.62 3.71
CA GLU A 37 -10.76 18.98 3.34
C GLU A 37 -9.57 19.94 3.47
N LEU A 38 -8.91 19.94 4.64
CA LEU A 38 -7.75 20.79 4.98
C LEU A 38 -6.62 20.83 3.92
N PRO A 39 -6.22 19.72 3.28
CA PRO A 39 -5.13 19.76 2.30
C PRO A 39 -5.42 20.62 1.06
N LYS A 40 -6.69 20.92 0.77
CA LYS A 40 -7.09 21.65 -0.44
C LYS A 40 -7.12 23.18 -0.28
N ILE A 41 -6.74 23.71 0.89
CA ILE A 41 -6.73 25.16 1.17
C ILE A 41 -5.85 25.92 0.16
N GLU A 42 -4.67 25.39 -0.17
CA GLU A 42 -3.72 26.08 -1.06
C GLU A 42 -4.22 26.23 -2.50
N ALA A 43 -5.10 25.32 -2.93
CA ALA A 43 -5.69 25.32 -4.28
C ALA A 43 -6.88 26.29 -4.41
N TYR A 44 -7.24 26.99 -3.33
CA TYR A 44 -8.47 27.76 -3.23
C TYR A 44 -8.21 29.26 -3.32
N ASN A 45 -9.07 29.95 -4.07
CA ASN A 45 -8.95 31.40 -4.27
C ASN A 45 -9.66 32.12 -3.11
N LYS A 46 -8.87 32.74 -2.23
CA LYS A 46 -9.31 33.33 -0.95
C LYS A 46 -10.34 34.44 -1.09
N ASP A 47 -10.51 34.99 -2.29
CA ASP A 47 -11.36 36.16 -2.58
C ASP A 47 -12.78 35.82 -3.06
N ILE A 48 -13.10 34.55 -3.35
CA ILE A 48 -14.37 34.18 -4.02
C ILE A 48 -15.32 33.39 -3.10
N ASP A 49 -14.78 32.63 -2.15
CA ASP A 49 -15.54 31.62 -1.41
C ASP A 49 -15.41 31.83 0.10
N ASN A 50 -16.54 32.15 0.75
CA ASN A 50 -16.72 32.34 2.20
C ASN A 50 -15.43 32.67 2.99
N PRO A 51 -15.07 33.96 3.11
CA PRO A 51 -13.81 34.38 3.72
C PRO A 51 -13.66 33.88 5.16
N LEU A 52 -14.75 33.80 5.94
CA LEU A 52 -14.72 33.31 7.32
C LEU A 52 -14.31 31.83 7.40
N LEU A 53 -14.90 30.98 6.54
CA LEU A 53 -14.55 29.55 6.50
C LEU A 53 -13.07 29.37 6.10
N VAL A 54 -12.59 30.14 5.14
CA VAL A 54 -11.18 30.12 4.74
C VAL A 54 -10.26 30.49 5.91
N ARG A 55 -10.60 31.52 6.70
CA ARG A 55 -9.80 31.90 7.89
C ARG A 55 -9.76 30.78 8.94
N TRP A 56 -10.90 30.18 9.26
CA TRP A 56 -10.96 29.04 10.18
C TRP A 56 -10.13 27.86 9.69
N MET A 57 -10.08 27.67 8.37
CA MET A 57 -9.29 26.61 7.76
C MET A 57 -7.79 26.88 7.77
N GLU A 58 -7.38 28.14 7.53
CA GLU A 58 -5.99 28.55 7.73
C GLU A 58 -5.55 28.33 9.18
N PHE A 59 -6.42 28.61 10.16
CA PHE A 59 -6.19 28.32 11.57
C PHE A 59 -6.06 26.82 11.87
N LEU A 60 -7.01 26.00 11.41
CA LEU A 60 -6.99 24.54 11.65
C LEU A 60 -5.82 23.81 10.96
N ASN A 61 -5.22 24.42 9.93
CA ASN A 61 -4.07 23.87 9.21
C ASN A 61 -2.72 24.40 9.73
N VAL A 62 -2.67 25.13 10.84
CA VAL A 62 -1.42 25.53 11.50
C VAL A 62 -0.66 24.27 11.96
N ARG A 63 0.60 24.12 11.53
CA ARG A 63 1.44 22.94 11.85
C ARG A 63 2.65 23.28 12.72
N SER A 64 2.98 24.55 12.85
CA SER A 64 4.15 25.03 13.56
C SER A 64 3.90 26.38 14.22
N GLU A 65 4.76 26.75 15.18
CA GLU A 65 4.76 28.09 15.79
C GLU A 65 4.93 29.19 14.73
N ARG A 66 5.74 28.94 13.69
CA ARG A 66 5.90 29.87 12.56
C ARG A 66 4.59 30.09 11.81
N ASP A 67 3.88 29.02 11.48
CA ASP A 67 2.58 29.14 10.77
C ASP A 67 1.56 29.92 11.62
N MET A 68 1.64 29.78 12.95
CA MET A 68 0.81 30.52 13.89
C MET A 68 1.17 32.02 13.88
N GLU A 69 2.46 32.37 13.92
CA GLU A 69 2.93 33.76 13.80
C GLU A 69 2.51 34.38 12.48
N ASP A 70 2.71 33.67 11.36
CA ASP A 70 2.32 34.10 10.02
C ASP A 70 0.82 34.34 9.92
N LEU A 71 0.01 33.53 10.60
CA LEU A 71 -1.44 33.73 10.67
C LEU A 71 -1.80 34.99 11.47
N LYS A 72 -1.18 35.19 12.65
CA LYS A 72 -1.42 36.36 13.53
C LYS A 72 -1.06 37.70 12.86
N ILE A 73 -0.12 37.71 11.92
CA ILE A 73 0.30 38.92 11.19
C ILE A 73 -0.74 39.35 10.13
N LYS A 74 -1.65 38.46 9.72
CA LYS A 74 -2.69 38.81 8.73
C LYS A 74 -3.68 39.79 9.35
N TYR A 75 -3.64 41.03 8.87
CA TYR A 75 -4.70 42.01 9.09
C TYR A 75 -6.00 41.44 8.52
N ASP A 76 -7.08 41.41 9.32
CA ASP A 76 -8.41 40.85 9.01
C ASP A 76 -8.70 39.41 9.52
N LEU A 77 -8.18 39.05 10.70
CA LEU A 77 -8.68 37.89 11.43
C LEU A 77 -9.95 38.23 12.22
N PRO A 78 -11.03 37.43 12.09
CA PRO A 78 -12.21 37.51 12.95
C PRO A 78 -11.86 37.36 14.44
N ASP A 79 -12.61 38.05 15.30
CA ASP A 79 -12.41 38.04 16.76
C ASP A 79 -12.46 36.63 17.35
N GLU A 80 -13.33 35.76 16.82
CA GLU A 80 -13.46 34.38 17.29
C GLU A 80 -12.19 33.55 17.04
N ILE A 81 -11.49 33.82 15.93
CA ILE A 81 -10.23 33.15 15.61
C ILE A 81 -9.09 33.70 16.46
N LEU A 82 -9.10 34.99 16.78
CA LEU A 82 -8.15 35.58 17.71
C LEU A 82 -8.27 34.96 19.11
N ILE A 83 -9.50 34.79 19.61
CA ILE A 83 -9.77 34.10 20.88
C ILE A 83 -9.27 32.65 20.81
N ALA A 84 -9.55 31.94 19.72
CA ALA A 84 -9.07 30.56 19.54
C ALA A 84 -7.54 30.45 19.50
N LEU A 85 -6.85 31.43 18.89
CA LEU A 85 -5.39 31.50 18.86
C LEU A 85 -4.79 31.74 20.24
N GLU A 86 -5.40 32.62 21.04
CA GLU A 86 -4.95 32.88 22.42
C GLU A 86 -5.15 31.64 23.30
N GLU A 87 -6.29 30.97 23.17
CA GLU A 87 -6.55 29.75 23.92
C GLU A 87 -5.60 28.62 23.52
N LEU A 88 -5.32 28.46 22.23
CA LEU A 88 -4.34 27.50 21.74
C LEU A 88 -2.93 27.79 22.29
N ASP A 89 -2.54 29.07 22.42
CA ASP A 89 -1.28 29.48 23.02
C ASP A 89 -1.20 29.13 24.51
N LYS A 90 -2.30 29.32 25.26
CA LYS A 90 -2.37 28.90 26.67
C LYS A 90 -2.25 27.39 26.83
N LEU A 91 -2.95 26.63 25.98
CA LEU A 91 -2.93 25.16 26.02
C LEU A 91 -1.56 24.60 25.61
N SER A 92 -0.86 25.25 24.67
CA SER A 92 0.47 24.81 24.23
C SER A 92 1.55 25.02 25.32
N GLN A 93 1.33 25.96 26.23
CA GLN A 93 2.20 26.25 27.36
C GLN A 93 2.06 25.27 28.53
N ASP A 94 0.97 24.47 28.59
CA ASP A 94 0.80 23.45 29.63
C ASP A 94 1.73 22.24 29.37
N PRO A 95 2.71 21.97 30.27
CA PRO A 95 3.66 20.87 30.10
C PRO A 95 2.99 19.49 30.06
N ASN A 96 1.88 19.29 30.77
CA ASN A 96 1.20 18.00 30.83
C ASN A 96 0.49 17.70 29.52
N MET A 97 -0.24 18.69 28.98
CA MET A 97 -0.92 18.56 27.68
C MET A 97 0.09 18.34 26.55
N ARG A 98 1.21 19.08 26.58
CA ARG A 98 2.30 18.89 25.63
C ARG A 98 2.88 17.47 25.69
N MET A 99 3.08 16.93 26.89
CA MET A 99 3.58 15.58 27.06
C MET A 99 2.61 14.53 26.52
N GLU A 100 1.31 14.68 26.79
CA GLU A 100 0.29 13.77 26.27
C GLU A 100 0.22 13.79 24.73
N ALA A 101 0.28 14.99 24.14
CA ALA A 101 0.31 15.16 22.69
C ALA A 101 1.55 14.48 22.06
N LEU A 102 2.74 14.68 22.64
CA LEU A 102 3.97 14.04 22.18
C LEU A 102 3.91 12.51 22.29
N ASN A 103 3.42 11.98 23.41
CA ASN A 103 3.25 10.54 23.59
C ASN A 103 2.30 9.95 22.57
N LYS A 104 1.20 10.65 22.27
CA LYS A 104 0.25 10.23 21.23
C LYS A 104 0.87 10.26 19.85
N GLU A 105 1.63 11.31 19.52
CA GLU A 105 2.35 11.42 18.25
C GLU A 105 3.38 10.29 18.09
N MET A 106 4.17 10.01 19.14
CA MET A 106 5.11 8.89 19.18
C MET A 106 4.40 7.56 18.97
N TRP A 107 3.31 7.32 19.69
CA TRP A 107 2.53 6.09 19.52
C TRP A 107 2.00 5.92 18.09
N ILE A 108 1.47 6.99 17.49
CA ILE A 108 1.00 6.95 16.09
C ILE A 108 2.16 6.63 15.13
N ARG A 109 3.32 7.25 15.32
CA ARG A 109 4.52 6.99 14.50
C ARG A 109 4.96 5.54 14.62
N ASP A 110 5.06 5.02 15.84
CA ASP A 110 5.42 3.62 16.08
C ASP A 110 4.44 2.65 15.41
N GLN A 111 3.14 2.94 15.44
CA GLN A 111 2.13 2.14 14.74
C GLN A 111 2.32 2.19 13.22
N ILE A 112 2.57 3.38 12.65
CA ILE A 112 2.82 3.54 11.21
C ILE A 112 4.08 2.78 10.79
N ASP A 113 5.16 2.90 11.56
CA ASP A 113 6.42 2.23 11.28
C ASP A 113 6.27 0.71 11.35
N MET A 114 5.55 0.20 12.34
CA MET A 114 5.22 -1.22 12.44
C MET A 114 4.45 -1.72 11.21
N ILE A 115 3.43 -0.97 10.77
CA ILE A 115 2.65 -1.32 9.57
C ILE A 115 3.54 -1.34 8.32
N ASN A 116 4.43 -0.35 8.18
CA ASN A 116 5.36 -0.27 7.06
C ASN A 116 6.35 -1.45 7.07
N MET A 117 6.93 -1.78 8.22
CA MET A 117 7.82 -2.93 8.38
C MET A 117 7.13 -4.25 8.00
N VAL A 118 5.89 -4.46 8.46
CA VAL A 118 5.11 -5.67 8.11
C VAL A 118 4.85 -5.73 6.61
N LYS A 119 4.54 -4.59 5.98
CA LYS A 119 4.30 -4.50 4.53
C LYS A 119 5.58 -4.81 3.74
N GLU A 120 6.73 -4.28 4.15
CA GLU A 120 8.03 -4.55 3.53
C GLU A 120 8.41 -6.03 3.68
N ALA A 121 8.30 -6.59 4.88
CA ALA A 121 8.59 -8.00 5.14
C ALA A 121 7.70 -8.92 4.27
N LYS A 122 6.42 -8.58 4.11
CA LYS A 122 5.50 -9.31 3.24
C LYS A 122 5.95 -9.24 1.78
N ASN A 123 6.37 -8.08 1.29
CA ASN A 123 6.86 -7.93 -0.09
C ASN A 123 8.14 -8.76 -0.32
N ILE A 124 9.08 -8.74 0.62
CA ILE A 124 10.30 -9.54 0.56
C ILE A 124 9.95 -11.04 0.51
N MET A 125 9.04 -11.49 1.38
CA MET A 125 8.58 -12.88 1.40
C MET A 125 7.91 -13.29 0.08
N THR A 126 7.09 -12.43 -0.51
CA THR A 126 6.46 -12.73 -1.81
C THR A 126 7.49 -12.85 -2.92
N GLU A 127 8.52 -11.99 -2.93
CA GLU A 127 9.58 -12.05 -3.95
C GLU A 127 10.45 -13.30 -3.76
N ALA A 128 10.81 -13.63 -2.52
CA ALA A 128 11.57 -14.84 -2.21
C ALA A 128 10.81 -16.11 -2.61
N ASN A 129 9.50 -16.17 -2.34
CA ASN A 129 8.67 -17.29 -2.77
C ASN A 129 8.59 -17.42 -4.28
N LYS A 130 8.48 -16.29 -5.01
CA LYS A 130 8.48 -16.30 -6.47
C LYS A 130 9.79 -16.89 -7.01
N ILE A 131 10.94 -16.41 -6.52
CA ILE A 131 12.26 -16.93 -6.90
C ILE A 131 12.37 -18.44 -6.61
N LYS A 132 11.91 -18.89 -5.44
CA LYS A 132 11.91 -20.30 -5.07
C LYS A 132 11.07 -21.14 -6.05
N THR A 133 9.85 -20.71 -6.35
CA THR A 133 8.97 -21.44 -7.27
C THR A 133 9.52 -21.49 -8.70
N GLU A 134 10.20 -20.44 -9.16
CA GLU A 134 10.86 -20.42 -10.46
C GLU A 134 12.07 -21.37 -10.50
N ALA A 135 12.85 -21.44 -9.42
CA ALA A 135 13.97 -22.37 -9.31
C ALA A 135 13.50 -23.83 -9.30
N GLU A 136 12.46 -24.14 -8.51
CA GLU A 136 11.85 -25.47 -8.45
C GLU A 136 11.31 -25.91 -9.82
N SER A 137 10.63 -25.00 -10.53
CA SER A 137 10.10 -25.28 -11.88
C SER A 137 11.22 -25.61 -12.88
N LYS A 138 12.33 -24.85 -12.84
CA LYS A 138 13.50 -25.11 -13.71
C LYS A 138 14.19 -26.43 -13.40
N MET A 139 14.27 -26.81 -12.11
CA MET A 139 14.83 -28.11 -11.72
C MET A 139 13.97 -29.27 -12.24
N ILE A 140 12.65 -29.19 -12.09
CA ILE A 140 11.72 -30.20 -12.60
C ILE A 140 11.82 -30.30 -14.13
N GLU A 141 11.94 -29.17 -14.83
CA GLU A 141 12.12 -29.16 -16.28
C GLU A 141 13.44 -29.84 -16.70
N ALA A 142 14.53 -29.57 -15.98
CA ALA A 142 15.83 -30.19 -16.24
C ALA A 142 15.79 -31.71 -15.98
N GLU A 143 15.17 -32.13 -14.88
CA GLU A 143 15.01 -33.54 -14.53
C GLU A 143 14.18 -34.30 -15.57
N ASN A 144 13.06 -33.73 -16.01
CA ASN A 144 12.24 -34.31 -17.08
C ASN A 144 13.01 -34.48 -18.39
N LYS A 145 13.84 -33.49 -18.77
CA LYS A 145 14.69 -33.58 -19.97
C LYS A 145 15.75 -34.68 -19.85
N MET A 146 16.33 -34.86 -18.66
CA MET A 146 17.30 -35.93 -18.40
C MET A 146 16.63 -37.31 -18.51
N ILE A 147 15.47 -37.49 -17.87
CA ILE A 147 14.69 -38.73 -17.94
C ILE A 147 14.30 -39.05 -19.39
N GLU A 148 13.90 -38.05 -20.18
CA GLU A 148 13.57 -38.25 -21.60
C GLU A 148 14.80 -38.70 -22.41
N ALA A 149 15.97 -38.12 -22.15
CA ALA A 149 17.22 -38.51 -22.79
C ALA A 149 17.64 -39.94 -22.43
N GLU A 150 17.58 -40.31 -21.15
CA GLU A 150 17.87 -41.67 -20.68
C GLU A 150 16.91 -42.70 -21.30
N ASN A 151 15.60 -42.40 -21.33
CA ASN A 151 14.62 -43.27 -21.96
C ASN A 151 14.88 -43.49 -23.46
N LYS A 152 15.37 -42.49 -24.19
CA LYS A 152 15.79 -42.64 -25.60
C LYS A 152 17.00 -43.56 -25.73
N LEU A 153 17.98 -43.43 -24.85
CA LEU A 153 19.16 -44.31 -24.82
C LEU A 153 18.75 -45.76 -24.51
N ILE A 154 17.90 -45.96 -23.50
CA ILE A 154 17.34 -47.27 -23.13
C ILE A 154 16.58 -47.90 -24.30
N LYS A 155 15.70 -47.15 -24.98
CA LYS A 155 14.96 -47.64 -26.15
C LYS A 155 15.91 -48.05 -27.29
N THR A 156 16.96 -47.26 -27.52
CA THR A 156 17.98 -47.58 -28.53
C THR A 156 18.74 -48.86 -28.17
N ALA A 157 19.16 -49.01 -26.92
CA ALA A 157 19.83 -50.22 -26.43
C ALA A 157 18.95 -51.47 -26.55
N LYS A 158 17.65 -51.38 -26.21
CA LYS A 158 16.68 -52.48 -26.39
C LYS A 158 16.61 -52.94 -27.85
N ASN A 159 16.44 -52.00 -28.78
CA ASN A 159 16.39 -52.31 -30.21
C ASN A 159 17.68 -52.99 -30.71
N LEU A 160 18.86 -52.50 -30.27
CA LEU A 160 20.14 -53.10 -30.66
C LEU A 160 20.34 -54.51 -30.08
N LYS A 161 19.86 -54.75 -28.85
CA LYS A 161 19.88 -56.07 -28.22
C LYS A 161 18.96 -57.06 -28.96
N GLU A 162 17.76 -56.63 -29.34
CA GLU A 162 16.83 -57.44 -30.14
C GLU A 162 17.39 -57.79 -31.52
N LEU A 163 18.18 -56.91 -32.13
CA LEU A 163 18.87 -57.15 -33.41
C LEU A 163 20.12 -58.06 -33.27
N GLY A 164 20.49 -58.48 -32.05
CA GLY A 164 21.58 -59.41 -31.80
C GLY A 164 22.98 -58.79 -31.78
N PHE A 165 23.10 -57.48 -31.57
CA PHE A 165 24.40 -56.82 -31.40
C PHE A 165 25.06 -57.18 -30.06
N ASP A 166 26.39 -57.23 -30.06
CA ASP A 166 27.16 -57.57 -28.84
C ASP A 166 27.07 -56.48 -27.77
N ILE A 167 27.12 -56.90 -26.51
CA ILE A 167 26.92 -56.07 -25.33
C ILE A 167 28.01 -54.99 -25.22
N GLU A 168 29.26 -55.29 -25.62
CA GLU A 168 30.34 -54.28 -25.64
C GLU A 168 30.08 -53.17 -26.65
N LEU A 169 29.49 -53.49 -27.82
CA LEU A 169 29.16 -52.51 -28.84
C LEU A 169 27.97 -51.62 -28.41
N ILE A 170 26.97 -52.20 -27.75
CA ILE A 170 25.81 -51.46 -27.20
C ILE A 170 26.26 -50.50 -26.09
N LYS A 171 27.19 -50.94 -25.22
CA LYS A 171 27.82 -50.09 -24.21
C LYS A 171 28.56 -48.91 -24.87
N TYR A 172 29.36 -49.18 -25.90
CA TYR A 172 30.12 -48.13 -26.59
C TYR A 172 29.21 -47.09 -27.28
N THR A 173 28.08 -47.53 -27.83
CA THR A 173 27.15 -46.64 -28.58
C THR A 173 26.17 -45.88 -27.71
N THR A 174 25.69 -46.47 -26.62
CA THR A 174 24.67 -45.85 -25.75
C THR A 174 25.23 -45.28 -24.45
N GLY A 175 26.47 -45.64 -24.08
CA GLY A 175 27.10 -45.22 -22.83
C GLY A 175 26.53 -45.87 -21.57
N LEU A 176 25.53 -46.76 -21.70
CA LEU A 176 24.90 -47.46 -20.58
C LEU A 176 25.84 -48.51 -19.98
N ASP A 177 25.71 -48.77 -18.69
CA ASP A 177 26.50 -49.81 -18.03
C ASP A 177 26.07 -51.22 -18.46
N ILE A 178 27.00 -52.16 -18.33
CA ILE A 178 26.83 -53.55 -18.80
C ILE A 178 25.72 -54.27 -18.03
N GLU A 179 25.52 -53.93 -16.76
CA GLU A 179 24.54 -54.57 -15.88
C GLU A 179 23.11 -54.13 -16.24
N THR A 180 22.92 -52.84 -16.51
CA THR A 180 21.70 -52.27 -17.06
C THR A 180 21.37 -52.90 -18.41
N ILE A 181 22.31 -52.95 -19.36
CA ILE A 181 22.07 -53.55 -20.70
C ILE A 181 21.67 -55.04 -20.59
N LYS A 182 22.25 -55.80 -19.65
CA LYS A 182 21.87 -57.20 -19.40
C LYS A 182 20.44 -57.33 -18.90
N ASN A 183 20.00 -56.40 -18.05
CA ASN A 183 18.67 -56.38 -17.45
C ASN A 183 17.56 -55.73 -18.32
N LEU A 184 17.92 -55.08 -19.44
CA LEU A 184 16.97 -54.54 -20.44
C LEU A 184 16.21 -55.60 -21.22
#